data_AF-B8HIL6-F1
#
_entry.id   AF-B8HIL6-F1
#
_cell.length_a   1.000
_cell.length_b   1.000
_cell.length_c   1.000
_cell.angle_alpha   90.00
_cell.angle_beta   90.00
_cell.angle_gamma   90.00
#
_symmetry.space_group_name_H-M   'P 1'
#
loop_
_entity.id
_entity.type
_entity.pdbx_description
1 polymer ?
#
loop_
_entity_poly.entity_id
_entity_poly.type
_entity_poly.pdbx_seq_one_letter_code
_entity_poly.pdbx_strand_id
1 'polypeptide(L)'
;MDTEIAECIDNDVASLTCVCGNSASDEGLIAANSDGYPVHIEEGEVPAGLAPWPEDDDIHTLCPSCGRVYRNWDIEHDGEAPVVLTVDVAKGPIAEAIKVHWQQM
;
A
#
# COMPACT_ATOMS: atom_id res chain seq x y z
N MET A 1 4.32 -12.42 -19.15
CA MET A 1 4.87 -11.24 -18.46
C MET A 1 5.11 -11.74 -17.06
N ASP A 2 6.36 -11.73 -16.60
CA ASP A 2 6.67 -12.18 -15.25
C ASP A 2 6.08 -11.18 -14.26
N THR A 3 5.28 -11.67 -13.32
CA THR A 3 4.77 -10.86 -12.21
C THR A 3 5.96 -10.52 -11.33
N GLU A 4 6.17 -9.22 -11.08
CA GLU A 4 7.19 -8.79 -10.12
C GLU A 4 6.72 -9.20 -8.71
N ILE A 5 7.64 -9.76 -7.92
CA ILE A 5 7.35 -10.24 -6.56
C ILE A 5 8.30 -9.50 -5.61
N ALA A 6 7.74 -8.84 -4.60
CA ALA A 6 8.48 -8.21 -3.52
C ALA A 6 8.95 -9.24 -2.49
N GLU A 7 9.95 -8.88 -1.70
CA GLU A 7 10.44 -9.73 -0.62
C GLU A 7 9.64 -9.47 0.66
N CYS A 8 9.25 -10.53 1.37
CA CYS A 8 8.67 -10.47 2.71
C CYS A 8 9.23 -11.61 3.57
N ILE A 9 9.19 -11.45 4.88
CA ILE A 9 9.69 -12.39 5.88
C ILE A 9 8.52 -12.85 6.74
N ASP A 10 8.44 -14.15 7.01
CA ASP A 10 7.46 -14.76 7.94
C ASP A 10 5.99 -14.36 7.66
N ASN A 11 5.63 -14.17 6.38
CA ASN A 11 4.30 -13.75 5.94
C ASN A 11 3.83 -12.42 6.58
N ASP A 12 4.75 -11.56 6.99
CA ASP A 12 4.45 -10.30 7.65
C ASP A 12 4.49 -9.13 6.67
N VAL A 13 3.36 -8.44 6.50
CA VAL A 13 3.25 -7.22 5.66
C VAL A 13 4.21 -6.12 6.14
N ALA A 14 4.47 -6.01 7.44
CA ALA A 14 5.38 -5.00 7.98
C ALA A 14 6.86 -5.26 7.60
N SER A 15 7.19 -6.49 7.22
CA SER A 15 8.53 -6.88 6.76
C SER A 15 8.75 -6.65 5.25
N LEU A 16 7.69 -6.23 4.53
CA LEU A 16 7.70 -6.10 3.09
C LEU A 16 8.80 -5.14 2.62
N THR A 17 9.60 -5.61 1.66
CA THR A 17 10.56 -4.82 0.89
C THR A 17 10.12 -4.83 -0.56
N CYS A 18 9.67 -3.66 -1.02
CA CYS A 18 9.21 -3.44 -2.37
C CYS A 18 10.31 -3.79 -3.39
N VAL A 19 9.90 -4.15 -4.61
CA VAL A 19 10.80 -4.42 -5.74
C VAL A 19 11.75 -3.25 -6.06
N CYS A 20 11.37 -2.00 -5.74
CA CYS A 20 12.26 -0.84 -5.89
C CYS A 20 13.30 -0.69 -4.76
N GLY A 21 13.25 -1.52 -3.72
CA GLY A 21 14.11 -1.49 -2.54
C GLY A 21 13.52 -0.74 -1.33
N ASN A 22 12.40 -0.02 -1.48
CA ASN A 22 11.77 0.69 -0.36
C ASN A 22 11.08 -0.28 0.62
N SER A 23 11.10 0.03 1.90
CA SER A 23 10.48 -0.78 2.96
C SER A 23 9.81 0.11 4.01
N ALA A 24 9.14 -0.51 4.99
CA ALA A 24 8.52 0.20 6.10
C ALA A 24 9.50 1.04 6.94
N SER A 25 10.79 0.68 6.96
CA SER A 25 11.83 1.39 7.73
C SER A 25 12.57 2.48 6.95
N ASP A 26 12.34 2.61 5.64
CA ASP A 26 12.96 3.63 4.79
C ASP A 26 12.01 4.81 4.53
N GLU A 27 11.29 4.83 3.41
CA GLU A 27 10.25 5.86 3.12
C GLU A 27 8.85 5.45 3.64
N GLY A 28 8.75 4.31 4.33
CA GLY A 28 7.50 3.76 4.80
C GLY A 28 6.73 3.02 3.70
N LEU A 29 5.65 2.36 4.13
CA LEU A 29 4.66 1.72 3.26
C LEU A 29 3.27 2.14 3.75
N ILE A 30 2.33 2.30 2.83
CA ILE A 30 1.02 2.90 3.12
C ILE A 30 -0.06 1.85 2.93
N ALA A 31 -0.94 1.66 3.93
CA ALA A 31 -2.14 0.85 3.74
C ALA A 31 -3.05 1.51 2.70
N ALA A 32 -3.55 0.72 1.75
CA ALA A 32 -4.35 1.17 0.61
C ALA A 32 -5.50 0.22 0.31
N ASN A 33 -6.45 0.66 -0.52
CA ASN A 33 -7.49 -0.20 -1.08
C ASN A 33 -7.00 -0.86 -2.40
N SER A 34 -7.85 -1.68 -3.01
CA SER A 34 -7.55 -2.39 -4.27
C SER A 34 -7.30 -1.48 -5.49
N ASP A 35 -7.72 -0.21 -5.43
CA ASP A 35 -7.42 0.82 -6.44
C ASP A 35 -6.10 1.55 -6.16
N GLY A 36 -5.40 1.21 -5.08
CA GLY A 36 -4.14 1.83 -4.66
C GLY A 36 -4.31 3.19 -3.98
N TYR A 37 -5.52 3.56 -3.55
CA TYR A 37 -5.72 4.76 -2.73
C TYR A 37 -5.37 4.47 -1.27
N PRO A 38 -4.53 5.29 -0.63
CA PRO A 38 -4.31 5.25 0.81
C PRO A 38 -5.61 5.23 1.61
N VAL A 39 -5.73 4.30 2.56
CA VAL A 39 -6.90 4.19 3.43
C VAL A 39 -6.72 4.99 4.71
N HIS A 40 -7.81 5.54 5.22
CA HIS A 40 -7.87 6.10 6.56
C HIS A 40 -8.04 4.98 7.58
N ILE A 41 -7.09 4.89 8.52
CA ILE A 41 -6.98 3.78 9.49
C ILE A 41 -7.68 4.12 10.81
N GLU A 42 -7.90 5.41 11.09
CA GLU A 42 -8.51 5.85 12.36
C GLU A 42 -10.04 5.83 12.30
N GLU A 43 -10.67 5.76 13.47
CA GLU A 43 -12.12 5.91 13.59
C GLU A 43 -12.53 7.37 13.36
N GLY A 44 -13.45 7.62 12.43
CA GLY A 44 -14.03 8.96 12.25
C GLY A 44 -14.39 9.30 10.82
N GLU A 45 -14.44 10.60 10.56
CA GLU A 45 -14.67 11.14 9.22
C GLU A 45 -13.41 10.94 8.36
N VAL A 46 -13.57 10.25 7.24
CA VAL A 46 -12.48 10.00 6.29
C VAL A 46 -12.03 11.34 5.68
N PRO A 47 -10.76 11.74 5.84
CA PRO A 47 -10.24 12.95 5.22
C PRO A 47 -10.39 12.93 3.70
N ALA A 48 -10.70 14.10 3.11
CA ALA A 48 -10.81 14.24 1.67
C ALA A 48 -9.51 13.78 0.96
N GLY A 49 -9.65 12.85 0.02
CA GLY A 49 -8.53 12.27 -0.72
C GLY A 49 -8.09 10.89 -0.21
N LEU A 50 -8.43 10.51 1.02
CA LEU A 50 -8.25 9.15 1.50
C LEU A 50 -9.47 8.28 1.20
N ALA A 51 -9.24 6.97 1.09
CA ALA A 51 -10.31 5.99 1.02
C ALA A 51 -10.78 5.59 2.43
N PRO A 52 -12.06 5.24 2.61
CA PRO A 52 -12.49 4.54 3.82
C PRO A 52 -11.80 3.18 3.93
N TRP A 53 -11.73 2.64 5.15
CA TRP A 53 -11.37 1.24 5.35
C TRP A 53 -12.40 0.33 4.63
N PRO A 54 -11.97 -0.64 3.82
CA PRO A 54 -12.85 -1.55 3.09
C PRO A 54 -13.67 -2.43 4.03
N GLU A 55 -14.95 -2.64 3.72
CA GLU A 55 -15.88 -3.41 4.57
C GLU A 55 -15.54 -4.91 4.65
N ASP A 56 -14.83 -5.43 3.64
CA ASP A 56 -14.41 -6.83 3.53
C ASP A 56 -12.97 -7.08 3.99
N ASP A 57 -12.33 -6.06 4.58
CA ASP A 57 -10.93 -6.09 5.01
C ASP A 57 -9.92 -6.44 3.89
N ASP A 58 -10.28 -6.22 2.61
CA ASP A 58 -9.38 -6.44 1.46
C ASP A 58 -8.34 -5.32 1.31
N ILE A 59 -7.44 -5.25 2.29
CA ILE A 59 -6.39 -4.25 2.39
C ILE A 59 -5.22 -4.60 1.49
N HIS A 60 -4.63 -3.55 0.94
CA HIS A 60 -3.43 -3.58 0.15
C HIS A 60 -2.34 -2.71 0.79
N THR A 61 -1.12 -2.88 0.32
CA THR A 61 0.04 -2.07 0.71
C THR A 61 0.60 -1.38 -0.52
N LEU A 62 0.60 -0.05 -0.49
CA LEU A 62 1.16 0.83 -1.50
C LEU A 62 2.60 1.21 -1.14
N CYS A 63 3.52 1.05 -2.08
CA CYS A 63 4.85 1.65 -2.01
C CYS A 63 4.80 3.11 -2.52
N PRO A 64 4.99 4.12 -1.66
CA PRO A 64 4.95 5.52 -2.09
C PRO A 64 6.12 5.90 -3.01
N SER A 65 7.23 5.17 -2.95
CA SER A 65 8.45 5.43 -3.72
C SER A 65 8.28 5.14 -5.21
N CYS A 66 7.54 4.07 -5.57
CA CYS A 66 7.42 3.62 -6.96
C CYS A 66 5.99 3.30 -7.43
N GLY A 67 5.01 3.34 -6.53
CA GLY A 67 3.60 3.11 -6.85
C GLY A 67 3.17 1.67 -7.03
N ARG A 68 4.02 0.68 -6.73
CA ARG A 68 3.57 -0.72 -6.71
C ARG A 68 2.66 -0.97 -5.52
N VAL A 69 1.62 -1.77 -5.76
CA VAL A 69 0.62 -2.18 -4.78
C VAL A 69 0.64 -3.70 -4.66
N TYR A 70 0.59 -4.16 -3.41
CA TYR A 70 0.61 -5.56 -3.03
C TYR A 70 -0.64 -5.85 -2.22
N ARG A 71 -1.27 -7.00 -2.41
CA ARG A 71 -2.43 -7.39 -1.62
C ARG A 71 -1.97 -8.03 -0.32
N ASN A 72 -2.48 -7.56 0.83
CA ASN A 72 -2.03 -8.06 2.13
C ASN A 72 -2.40 -9.53 2.32
N TRP A 73 -3.58 -9.94 1.86
CA TRP A 73 -4.02 -11.33 1.93
C TRP A 73 -3.03 -12.30 1.29
N ASP A 74 -2.48 -11.96 0.13
CA ASP A 74 -1.52 -12.84 -0.58
C ASP A 74 -0.21 -12.97 0.22
N ILE A 75 0.23 -11.91 0.90
CA ILE A 75 1.42 -11.91 1.75
C ILE A 75 1.19 -12.76 3.00
N GLU A 76 0.09 -12.51 3.71
CA GLU A 76 -0.21 -13.16 4.99
C GLU A 76 -0.56 -14.64 4.82
N HIS A 77 -1.32 -14.95 3.76
CA HIS A 77 -1.82 -16.29 3.51
C HIS A 77 -0.86 -17.16 2.70
N ASP A 78 -0.37 -16.62 1.58
CA ASP A 78 0.44 -17.39 0.62
C ASP A 78 1.95 -17.18 0.84
N GLY A 79 2.35 -16.16 1.59
CA GLY A 79 3.76 -15.81 1.80
C GLY A 79 4.41 -15.17 0.59
N GLU A 80 3.60 -14.67 -0.35
CA GLU A 80 4.06 -14.06 -1.58
C GLU A 80 3.55 -12.62 -1.70
N ALA A 81 4.39 -11.73 -2.22
CA ALA A 81 4.02 -10.33 -2.44
C ALA A 81 4.03 -9.99 -3.94
N PRO A 82 3.12 -10.55 -4.75
CA PRO A 82 3.01 -10.20 -6.16
C PRO A 82 2.52 -8.75 -6.31
N VAL A 83 3.07 -8.03 -7.29
CA VAL A 83 2.52 -6.74 -7.69
C VAL A 83 1.16 -6.96 -8.35
N VAL A 84 0.09 -6.46 -7.72
CA VAL A 84 -1.28 -6.58 -8.23
C VAL A 84 -1.73 -5.34 -9.01
N LEU A 85 -1.14 -4.18 -8.69
CA LEU A 85 -1.42 -2.91 -9.34
C LEU A 85 -0.17 -2.01 -9.31
N THR A 86 -0.04 -1.11 -10.27
CA THR A 86 0.94 -0.02 -10.24
C THR A 86 0.22 1.30 -10.51
N VAL A 87 0.42 2.27 -9.62
CA VAL A 87 -0.22 3.58 -9.64
C VAL A 87 0.80 4.71 -9.82
N ASP A 88 0.33 5.86 -10.32
CA ASP A 88 1.18 7.05 -10.46
C ASP A 88 1.25 7.79 -9.11
N VAL A 89 2.40 7.70 -8.46
CA VAL A 89 2.68 8.36 -7.17
C VAL A 89 3.25 9.77 -7.34
N ALA A 90 3.59 10.18 -8.55
CA ALA A 90 4.17 11.49 -8.83
C ALA A 90 3.11 12.55 -9.15
N LYS A 91 1.93 12.15 -9.65
CA LYS A 91 0.84 13.07 -10.02
C LYS A 91 -0.54 12.42 -9.90
N GLY A 92 -1.55 13.29 -9.82
CA GLY A 92 -2.95 12.88 -9.81
C GLY A 92 -3.47 12.56 -8.40
N PRO A 93 -4.67 11.96 -8.30
CA PRO A 93 -5.36 11.79 -7.03
C PRO A 93 -4.57 11.00 -5.99
N ILE A 94 -3.82 9.97 -6.40
CA ILE A 94 -3.03 9.14 -5.48
C ILE A 94 -1.85 9.91 -4.90
N ALA A 95 -1.16 10.71 -5.71
CA ALA A 95 -0.10 11.58 -5.22
C ALA A 95 -0.63 12.59 -4.17
N GLU A 96 -1.84 13.11 -4.35
CA GLU A 96 -2.47 13.97 -3.33
C GLU A 96 -2.89 13.17 -2.09
N ALA A 97 -3.45 11.96 -2.26
CA ALA A 97 -3.81 11.08 -1.16
C ALA A 97 -2.61 10.69 -0.28
N ILE A 98 -1.45 10.41 -0.88
CA ILE A 98 -0.19 10.15 -0.16
C ILE A 98 0.21 11.35 0.71
N LYS A 99 0.11 12.57 0.17
CA LYS A 99 0.39 13.80 0.96
C LYS A 99 -0.57 13.94 2.13
N VAL A 100 -1.86 13.70 1.92
CA VAL A 100 -2.87 13.75 2.98
C VAL A 100 -2.57 12.71 4.06
N HIS A 101 -2.24 11.46 3.67
CA HIS A 101 -1.88 10.40 4.60
C HIS A 101 -0.73 10.81 5.54
N TRP A 102 0.37 11.35 4.99
CA TRP A 102 1.50 11.81 5.80
C TRP A 102 1.23 13.06 6.65
N GLN A 103 0.17 13.81 6.36
CA GLN A 103 -0.24 14.94 7.20
C GLN A 103 -1.09 14.51 8.41
N GLN A 104 -1.60 13.26 8.42
CA GLN A 104 -2.36 12.71 9.55
C GLN A 104 -1.47 12.13 10.65
N MET A 105 -0.16 11.95 10.40
CA MET A 105 0.81 11.34 11.33
C MET A 105 1.77 12.37 11.93
#